data_AF-A0A8H5HE92-F1
#
_entry.id   AF-A0A8H5HE92-F1
#
_cell.length_a   1.000
_cell.length_b   1.000
_cell.length_c   1.000
_cell.angle_alpha   90.00
_cell.angle_beta   90.00
_cell.angle_gamma   90.00
#
_symmetry.space_group_name_H-M   'P 1'
#
loop_
_entity.id
_entity.type
_entity.pdbx_description
1 polymer ?
#
loop_
_entity_poly.entity_id
_entity_poly.type
_entity_poly.pdbx_seq_one_letter_code
_entity_poly.pdbx_strand_id
1 'polypeptide(L)'
;MSKLPLPKPDHSFTRKPQSKFAIFLWRRRMWIESTFAFTVMEQWEKILLITIFAVMFVLLITGLIKYLPQRLAVMQRRAVYYLWGGHEGDERLLAQWLSSTVSAGVGGHGEGFHKEL
;
A
#
# COMPACT_ATOMS: atom_id res chain seq x y z
N MET A 1 45.28 -33.39 16.87
CA MET A 1 43.89 -33.23 17.35
C MET A 1 42.95 -33.91 16.36
N SER A 2 42.52 -35.13 16.65
CA SER A 2 41.53 -35.86 15.83
C SER A 2 40.17 -35.18 15.94
N LYS A 3 39.57 -34.80 14.80
CA LYS A 3 38.22 -34.24 14.78
C LYS A 3 37.23 -35.34 15.17
N LEU A 4 36.50 -35.13 16.25
CA LEU A 4 35.40 -35.99 16.65
C LEU A 4 34.30 -35.96 15.57
N PRO A 5 33.62 -37.09 15.29
CA PRO A 5 32.49 -37.11 14.37
C PRO A 5 31.39 -36.18 14.90
N LEU A 6 30.74 -35.43 14.02
CA LEU A 6 29.63 -34.57 14.41
C LEU A 6 28.47 -35.43 14.95
N PRO A 7 27.81 -35.00 16.04
CA PRO A 7 26.61 -35.67 16.53
C PRO A 7 25.51 -35.59 15.47
N LYS A 8 24.96 -36.76 15.08
CA LYS A 8 23.66 -36.84 14.40
C LYS A 8 22.56 -36.76 15.47
N PRO A 9 21.45 -36.06 15.24
CA PRO A 9 20.99 -35.42 14.00
C PRO A 9 21.61 -34.03 13.75
N ASP A 10 21.91 -33.73 12.49
CA ASP A 10 22.47 -32.43 12.09
C ASP A 10 21.38 -31.36 12.06
N HIS A 11 21.44 -30.42 13.01
CA HIS A 11 20.53 -29.27 13.10
C HIS A 11 21.00 -28.07 12.27
N SER A 12 21.98 -28.24 11.38
CA SER A 12 22.49 -27.15 10.51
C SER A 12 21.40 -26.50 9.66
N PHE A 13 20.37 -27.26 9.25
CA PHE A 13 19.27 -26.79 8.42
C PHE A 13 18.39 -25.73 9.10
N THR A 14 18.20 -25.80 10.42
CA THR A 14 17.39 -24.83 11.18
C THR A 14 18.20 -23.63 11.67
N ARG A 15 19.51 -23.59 11.40
CA ARG A 15 20.39 -22.53 11.87
C ARG A 15 20.07 -21.21 11.17
N LYS A 16 19.76 -20.18 11.96
CA LYS A 16 19.57 -18.82 11.45
C LYS A 16 20.84 -18.34 10.71
N PRO A 17 20.72 -17.85 9.46
CA PRO A 17 21.87 -17.28 8.75
C PRO A 17 22.25 -15.91 9.34
N GLN A 18 23.50 -15.49 9.16
CA GLN A 18 24.05 -14.25 9.75
C GLN A 18 23.70 -12.99 8.94
N SER A 19 23.40 -13.12 7.64
CA SER A 19 23.09 -11.98 6.76
C SER A 19 21.63 -11.53 6.89
N LYS A 20 21.38 -10.20 6.84
CA LYS A 20 20.04 -9.60 6.96
C LYS A 20 19.07 -10.12 5.88
N PHE A 21 19.51 -10.19 4.63
CA PHE A 21 18.70 -10.74 3.54
C PHE A 21 18.44 -12.23 3.70
N ALA A 22 19.45 -12.97 4.16
CA ALA A 22 19.31 -14.39 4.42
C ALA A 22 18.33 -14.66 5.58
N ILE A 23 18.30 -13.80 6.61
CA ILE A 23 17.32 -13.90 7.72
C ILE A 23 15.90 -13.65 7.21
N PHE A 24 15.71 -12.68 6.32
CA PHE A 24 14.39 -12.42 5.72
C PHE A 24 13.89 -13.60 4.90
N LEU A 25 14.73 -14.13 4.00
CA LEU A 25 14.41 -15.31 3.20
C LEU A 25 14.19 -16.55 4.07
N TRP A 26 15.01 -16.74 5.11
CA TRP A 26 14.86 -17.83 6.06
C TRP A 26 13.53 -17.75 6.82
N ARG A 27 13.13 -16.55 7.26
CA ARG A 27 11.83 -16.34 7.91
C ARG A 27 10.67 -16.61 6.97
N ARG A 28 10.74 -16.10 5.73
CA ARG A 28 9.71 -16.32 4.71
C ARG A 28 9.59 -17.81 4.36
N ARG A 29 10.71 -18.50 4.21
CA ARG A 29 10.79 -19.93 4.00
C ARG A 29 10.16 -20.71 5.16
N MET A 30 10.54 -20.42 6.40
CA MET A 30 10.00 -21.09 7.60
C MET A 30 8.49 -20.88 7.74
N TRP A 31 7.99 -19.67 7.43
CA TRP A 31 6.55 -19.42 7.39
C TRP A 31 5.85 -20.27 6.35
N ILE A 32 6.38 -20.33 5.13
CA ILE A 32 5.83 -21.15 4.05
C ILE A 32 5.86 -22.64 4.41
N GLU A 33 6.98 -23.12 4.98
CA GLU A 33 7.12 -24.51 5.44
C GLU A 33 6.13 -24.85 6.57
N SER A 34 5.88 -23.91 7.49
CA SER A 34 4.93 -24.08 8.59
C SER A 34 3.46 -24.00 8.16
N THR A 35 3.08 -23.08 7.27
CA THR A 35 1.68 -22.90 6.86
C THR A 35 1.19 -24.04 5.99
N PHE A 36 2.05 -24.59 5.13
CA PHE A 36 1.67 -25.63 4.18
C PHE A 36 2.18 -27.03 4.55
N ALA A 37 2.81 -27.19 5.73
CA ALA A 37 3.37 -28.47 6.20
C ALA A 37 4.21 -29.19 5.12
N PHE A 38 4.98 -28.40 4.37
CA PHE A 38 5.75 -28.85 3.21
C PHE A 38 6.86 -29.86 3.55
N THR A 39 7.08 -30.13 4.83
CA THR A 39 8.01 -31.13 5.34
C THR A 39 7.46 -32.55 5.24
N VAL A 40 6.15 -32.73 5.15
CA VAL A 40 5.49 -34.05 5.09
C VAL A 40 5.15 -34.46 3.65
N MET A 41 4.98 -33.49 2.75
CA MET A 41 4.70 -33.75 1.33
C MET A 41 5.93 -34.21 0.56
N GLU A 42 5.70 -35.13 -0.37
CA GLU A 42 6.73 -35.63 -1.28
C GLU A 42 7.19 -34.54 -2.26
N GLN A 43 8.41 -34.68 -2.77
CA GLN A 43 9.10 -33.60 -3.49
C GLN A 43 8.37 -33.17 -4.77
N TRP A 44 7.68 -34.07 -5.46
CA TRP A 44 6.95 -33.72 -6.68
C TRP A 44 5.64 -32.97 -6.37
N GLU A 45 4.91 -33.35 -5.32
CA GLU A 45 3.64 -32.69 -4.93
C GLU A 45 3.87 -31.23 -4.56
N LYS A 46 4.98 -30.97 -3.86
CA LYS A 46 5.43 -29.62 -3.54
C LYS A 46 5.61 -28.76 -4.79
N ILE A 47 6.25 -29.31 -5.83
CA ILE A 47 6.49 -28.58 -7.09
C ILE A 47 5.15 -28.27 -7.78
N LEU A 48 4.22 -29.23 -7.79
CA LEU A 48 2.88 -29.02 -8.37
C LEU A 48 2.09 -27.95 -7.60
N LEU A 49 2.07 -27.99 -6.27
CA LEU A 49 1.36 -26.98 -5.47
C LEU A 49 1.94 -25.58 -5.66
N ILE A 50 3.27 -25.44 -5.65
CA ILE A 50 3.92 -24.14 -5.83
C ILE A 50 3.63 -23.59 -7.23
N THR A 51 3.66 -24.43 -8.26
CA THR A 51 3.38 -24.00 -9.64
C THR A 51 1.92 -23.58 -9.82
N ILE A 52 0.96 -24.36 -9.32
CA ILE A 52 -0.47 -24.00 -9.37
C ILE A 52 -0.71 -22.69 -8.60
N PHE A 53 -0.20 -22.58 -7.38
CA PHE A 53 -0.36 -21.37 -6.58
C PHE A 53 0.28 -20.15 -7.25
N ALA A 54 1.48 -20.29 -7.82
CA ALA A 54 2.15 -19.22 -8.55
C ALA A 54 1.35 -18.79 -9.78
N VAL A 55 0.84 -19.73 -10.57
CA VAL A 55 -0.01 -19.43 -11.73
C VAL A 55 -1.29 -18.71 -11.28
N MET A 56 -2.01 -19.24 -10.29
CA MET A 56 -3.20 -18.58 -9.75
C MET A 56 -2.90 -17.17 -9.24
N PHE A 57 -1.79 -17.00 -8.53
CA PHE A 57 -1.39 -15.70 -8.00
C PHE A 57 -1.04 -14.71 -9.13
N VAL A 58 -0.31 -15.15 -10.16
CA VAL A 58 -0.01 -14.31 -11.34
C VAL A 58 -1.29 -13.94 -12.07
N LEU A 59 -2.23 -14.88 -12.26
CA LEU A 59 -3.54 -14.58 -12.86
C LEU A 59 -4.33 -13.59 -12.00
N LEU A 60 -4.32 -13.75 -10.67
CA LEU A 60 -4.99 -12.83 -9.76
C LEU A 60 -4.39 -11.43 -9.84
N ILE A 61 -3.06 -11.30 -9.78
CA ILE A 61 -2.38 -10.00 -9.87
C ILE A 61 -2.61 -9.37 -11.25
N THR A 62 -2.52 -10.15 -12.32
CA THR A 62 -2.79 -9.67 -13.69
C THR A 62 -4.23 -9.21 -13.83
N GLY A 63 -5.18 -10.01 -13.31
CA GLY A 63 -6.59 -9.66 -13.24
C GLY A 63 -6.81 -8.40 -12.42
N LEU A 64 -6.19 -8.29 -11.25
CA LEU A 64 -6.29 -7.15 -10.37
C LEU A 64 -5.78 -5.86 -11.04
N ILE A 65 -4.57 -5.89 -11.61
CA ILE A 65 -3.96 -4.74 -12.30
C ILE A 65 -4.77 -4.34 -13.54
N LYS A 66 -5.32 -5.31 -14.28
CA LYS A 66 -6.04 -5.04 -15.53
C LYS A 66 -7.51 -4.67 -15.32
N TYR A 67 -8.19 -5.27 -14.34
CA TYR A 67 -9.61 -5.02 -14.06
C TYR A 67 -9.87 -3.93 -13.01
N LEU A 68 -9.00 -3.74 -12.01
CA LEU A 68 -9.23 -2.69 -11.00
C LEU A 68 -9.30 -1.28 -11.59
N PRO A 69 -8.36 -0.79 -12.42
CA PRO A 69 -8.37 0.62 -12.84
C PRO A 69 -9.66 0.95 -13.62
N GLN A 70 -10.16 0.00 -14.40
CA GLN A 70 -11.41 0.15 -15.16
C GLN A 70 -12.63 0.30 -14.25
N ARG A 71 -12.69 -0.45 -13.14
CA ARG A 71 -13.81 -0.38 -12.17
C ARG A 71 -13.67 0.78 -11.20
N LEU A 72 -12.43 1.06 -10.77
CA LEU A 72 -12.10 2.18 -9.88
C LEU A 72 -12.38 3.52 -10.53
N ALA A 73 -12.16 3.70 -11.84
CA ALA A 73 -12.47 4.97 -12.52
C ALA A 73 -13.97 5.32 -12.46
N VAL A 74 -14.86 4.33 -12.60
CA VAL A 74 -16.32 4.53 -12.52
C VAL A 74 -16.77 4.72 -11.07
N MET A 75 -16.21 3.94 -10.15
CA MET A 75 -16.50 4.07 -8.72
C MET A 75 -15.97 5.39 -8.15
N GLN A 76 -14.82 5.89 -8.60
CA GLN A 76 -14.23 7.16 -8.19
C GLN A 76 -15.14 8.33 -8.59
N ARG A 77 -15.69 8.35 -9.81
CA ARG A 77 -16.63 9.41 -10.22
C ARG A 77 -17.87 9.45 -9.31
N ARG A 78 -18.39 8.30 -8.90
CA ARG A 78 -19.52 8.21 -7.96
C ARG A 78 -19.10 8.58 -6.54
N ALA A 79 -17.94 8.09 -6.08
CA ALA A 79 -17.42 8.40 -4.75
C ALA A 79 -17.14 9.89 -4.59
N VAL A 80 -16.59 10.55 -5.61
CA VAL A 80 -16.43 12.02 -5.64
C VAL A 80 -17.80 12.70 -5.59
N TYR A 81 -18.81 12.22 -6.32
CA TYR A 81 -20.15 12.78 -6.23
C TYR A 81 -20.78 12.64 -4.82
N TYR A 82 -20.51 11.55 -4.10
CA TYR A 82 -21.04 11.36 -2.74
C TYR A 82 -20.19 12.02 -1.64
N LEU A 83 -18.86 12.10 -1.81
CA LEU A 83 -17.96 12.80 -0.90
C LEU A 83 -18.04 14.32 -1.07
N TRP A 84 -18.23 14.79 -2.30
CA TRP A 84 -18.30 16.22 -2.67
C TRP A 84 -19.72 16.74 -2.82
N GLY A 85 -20.73 15.87 -2.88
CA GLY A 85 -22.15 16.24 -2.95
C GLY A 85 -22.71 16.91 -1.70
N GLY A 86 -21.88 17.17 -0.68
CA GLY A 86 -22.16 18.10 0.40
C GLY A 86 -21.35 19.41 0.32
N HIS A 87 -20.39 19.53 -0.60
CA HIS A 87 -19.41 20.63 -0.66
C HIS A 87 -19.73 21.71 -1.70
N GLU A 88 -20.71 21.51 -2.61
CA GLU A 88 -21.15 22.58 -3.52
C GLU A 88 -21.75 23.78 -2.77
N GLY A 89 -22.29 23.55 -1.57
CA GLY A 89 -22.69 24.60 -0.63
C GLY A 89 -21.47 25.27 0.00
N ASP A 90 -20.51 24.49 0.50
CA ASP A 90 -19.34 25.01 1.22
C ASP A 90 -18.35 25.75 0.32
N GLU A 91 -18.05 25.31 -0.90
CA GLU A 91 -17.12 26.07 -1.77
C GLU A 91 -17.69 27.42 -2.18
N ARG A 92 -19.01 27.50 -2.40
CA ARG A 92 -19.70 28.75 -2.68
C ARG A 92 -19.78 29.63 -1.44
N LEU A 93 -20.02 29.05 -0.27
CA LEU A 93 -20.01 29.78 1.00
C LEU A 93 -18.60 30.28 1.34
N LEU A 94 -17.55 29.48 1.11
CA LEU A 94 -16.15 29.85 1.30
C LEU A 94 -15.72 30.92 0.29
N ALA A 95 -16.06 30.77 -0.99
CA ALA A 95 -15.78 31.77 -2.01
C ALA A 95 -16.55 33.08 -1.76
N GLN A 96 -17.80 33.00 -1.30
CA GLN A 96 -18.59 34.16 -0.89
C GLN A 96 -17.99 34.83 0.36
N TRP A 97 -17.54 34.05 1.34
CA TRP A 97 -16.92 34.57 2.55
C TRP A 97 -15.58 35.25 2.25
N LEU A 98 -14.74 34.63 1.42
CA LEU A 98 -13.48 35.21 0.93
C LEU A 98 -13.72 36.49 0.11
N SER A 99 -14.73 36.49 -0.77
CA SER A 99 -15.12 37.68 -1.54
C SER A 99 -15.61 38.80 -0.63
N SER A 100 -16.39 38.48 0.42
CA SER A 100 -16.90 39.45 1.39
C SER A 100 -15.82 40.04 2.30
N THR A 101 -14.78 39.27 2.63
CA THR A 101 -13.62 39.78 3.37
C THR A 101 -12.69 40.62 2.50
N VAL A 102 -12.54 40.26 1.23
CA VAL A 102 -11.79 41.07 0.25
C VAL A 102 -12.49 42.39 -0.03
N SER A 103 -13.82 42.42 -0.19
CA SER A 103 -14.55 43.67 -0.41
C SER A 103 -14.59 44.57 0.84
N ALA A 104 -14.65 43.98 2.04
CA ALA A 104 -14.53 44.72 3.30
C ALA A 104 -13.12 45.34 3.49
N GLY A 105 -12.07 44.69 2.97
CA GLY A 105 -10.69 45.21 3.03
C GLY A 105 -10.36 46.29 2.00
N VAL A 106 -11.08 46.36 0.88
CA VAL A 106 -10.82 47.31 -0.22
C VAL A 106 -11.52 48.67 0.00
N GLY A 107 -12.46 48.78 0.94
CA GLY A 107 -13.17 50.04 1.26
C GLY A 107 -12.46 50.96 2.28
N GLY A 108 -11.25 50.62 2.75
CA GLY A 108 -10.64 51.23 3.94
C GLY A 108 -9.36 52.03 3.73
N HIS A 109 -9.08 52.56 2.53
CA HIS A 109 -7.86 53.36 2.34
C HIS A 109 -7.96 54.35 1.18
N GLY A 110 -8.37 55.61 1.47
CA GLY A 110 -8.13 56.70 0.52
C GLY A 110 -9.10 57.88 0.51
N GLU A 111 -9.52 58.44 1.64
CA GLU A 111 -10.03 59.82 1.66
C GLU A 111 -9.38 60.60 2.79
N GLY A 112 -8.36 61.39 2.46
CA GLY A 112 -7.71 62.25 3.44
C GLY A 112 -6.37 62.81 2.97
N PHE A 113 -6.33 63.52 1.85
CA PHE A 113 -5.36 64.62 1.68
C PHE A 113 -5.67 65.47 0.44
N HIS A 114 -5.43 66.77 0.55
CA HIS A 114 -5.53 67.84 -0.46
C HIS A 114 -6.86 68.62 -0.59
N LYS A 115 -7.07 69.53 0.37
CA LYS A 115 -7.55 70.90 0.09
C LYS A 115 -6.89 71.88 1.07
N GLU A 116 -5.80 72.52 0.66
CA GLU A 116 -5.42 73.88 1.07
C GLU A 116 -4.58 74.53 -0.05
N LEU A 117 -4.87 75.81 -0.31
CA LEU A 117 -4.41 76.75 -1.35
C LEU A 117 -5.40 76.99 -2.49
#